data_AF-A0A250XSL4-F1
#
_entry.id   AF-A0A250XSL4-F1
#
_cell.length_a   1.000
_cell.length_b   1.000
_cell.length_c   1.000
_cell.angle_alpha   90.00
_cell.angle_beta   90.00
_cell.angle_gamma   90.00
#
_symmetry.space_group_name_H-M   'P 1'
#
loop_
_entity.id
_entity.type
_entity.pdbx_description
1 polymer ?
#
loop_
_entity_poly.entity_id
_entity_poly.type
_entity_poly.pdbx_seq_one_letter_code
_entity_poly.pdbx_strand_id
1 'polypeptide(L)'
;MTTSGFVAKAFEKYFYDFSMYDQVFHKYISSREQYVALRHVTYVTLGLMSLINFNFPFNPSFPTIGMCPSGWKGTFVCEPDKAKALEMYKAWKAAVEYKPAHH
;
A
#
# COMPACT_ATOMS: atom_id res chain seq x y z
N MET A 1 -21.66 25.89 -17.86
CA MET A 1 -20.35 25.21 -18.01
C MET A 1 -20.61 23.73 -17.74
N THR A 2 -20.43 22.85 -18.72
CA THR A 2 -20.61 21.41 -18.49
C THR A 2 -19.49 20.92 -17.55
N THR A 3 -19.82 20.02 -16.63
CA THR A 3 -18.87 19.45 -15.66
C THR A 3 -17.65 18.85 -16.36
N SER A 4 -17.85 18.20 -17.51
CA SER A 4 -16.79 17.66 -18.36
C SER A 4 -15.84 18.74 -18.90
N GLY A 5 -16.37 19.87 -19.38
CA GLY A 5 -15.56 20.97 -19.93
C GLY A 5 -14.71 21.69 -18.87
N PHE A 6 -15.18 21.74 -17.63
CA PHE A 6 -14.40 22.27 -16.50
C PHE A 6 -13.27 21.31 -16.10
N VAL A 7 -13.56 20.01 -15.95
CA VAL A 7 -12.55 19.01 -15.58
C VAL A 7 -11.44 18.89 -16.63
N ALA A 8 -11.79 18.92 -17.92
CA ALA A 8 -10.81 18.87 -19.00
C ALA A 8 -9.82 20.05 -18.93
N LYS A 9 -10.33 21.29 -18.77
CA LYS A 9 -9.48 22.49 -18.63
C LYS A 9 -8.64 22.47 -17.35
N ALA A 10 -9.18 21.95 -16.24
CA ALA A 10 -8.43 21.80 -15.00
C ALA A 10 -7.30 20.77 -15.15
N PHE A 11 -7.57 19.65 -15.80
CA PHE A 11 -6.57 18.62 -16.07
C PHE A 11 -5.47 19.11 -17.02
N GLU A 12 -5.83 19.83 -18.09
CA GLU A 12 -4.87 20.44 -19.01
C GLU A 12 -3.88 21.34 -18.27
N LYS A 13 -4.37 22.24 -17.42
CA LYS A 13 -3.52 23.09 -16.56
C LYS A 13 -2.67 22.28 -15.59
N TYR A 14 -3.24 21.26 -14.96
CA TYR A 14 -2.48 20.39 -14.06
C TYR A 14 -1.37 19.61 -14.78
N PHE A 15 -1.61 19.19 -16.03
CA PHE A 15 -0.67 18.36 -16.76
C PHE A 15 0.47 19.16 -17.41
N TYR A 16 0.16 20.33 -17.99
CA TYR A 16 1.13 21.12 -18.75
C TYR A 16 1.70 22.30 -17.95
N ASP A 17 0.87 23.06 -17.24
CA ASP A 17 1.30 24.30 -16.57
C ASP A 17 1.87 24.02 -15.16
N PHE A 18 1.34 23.01 -14.48
CA PHE A 18 1.78 22.65 -13.14
C PHE A 18 2.98 21.70 -13.17
N SER A 19 4.10 22.14 -12.60
CA SER A 19 5.33 21.36 -12.50
C SER A 19 5.96 21.52 -11.12
N MET A 20 5.82 20.49 -10.28
CA MET A 20 6.53 20.42 -8.99
C MET A 20 8.05 20.38 -9.16
N TYR A 21 8.55 19.92 -10.31
CA TYR A 21 9.98 19.95 -10.59
C TYR A 21 10.49 21.39 -10.58
N ASP A 22 9.88 22.25 -11.39
CA ASP A 22 10.31 23.63 -11.53
C ASP A 22 10.06 24.44 -10.24
N GLN A 23 8.97 24.14 -9.52
CA GLN A 23 8.64 24.86 -8.28
C GLN A 23 9.50 24.48 -7.07
N VAL A 24 9.84 23.19 -6.91
CA VAL A 24 10.43 22.67 -5.67
C VAL A 24 11.68 21.84 -5.92
N PHE A 25 11.63 20.89 -6.85
CA PHE A 25 12.64 19.83 -6.93
C PHE A 25 13.85 20.14 -7.80
N HIS A 26 13.84 21.18 -8.63
CA HIS A 26 14.96 21.55 -9.52
C HIS A 26 16.25 21.85 -8.74
N LYS A 27 16.15 22.23 -7.46
CA LYS A 27 17.31 22.49 -6.57
C LYS A 27 17.97 21.22 -6.06
N TYR A 28 17.26 20.10 -6.06
CA TYR A 28 17.69 18.83 -5.48
C TYR A 28 17.97 17.76 -6.52
N ILE A 29 17.28 17.84 -7.67
CA ILE A 29 17.38 16.88 -8.76
C ILE A 29 17.79 17.66 -10.00
N SER A 30 18.95 17.31 -10.56
CA SER A 30 19.59 18.05 -11.64
C SER A 30 18.92 17.87 -12.99
N SER A 31 18.24 16.74 -13.22
CA SER A 31 17.57 16.42 -14.48
C SER A 31 16.08 16.15 -14.29
N ARG A 32 15.27 16.69 -15.21
CA ARG A 32 13.83 16.43 -15.27
C ARG A 32 13.52 14.95 -15.51
N GLU A 33 14.37 14.24 -16.23
CA GLU A 33 14.21 12.80 -16.49
C GLU A 33 14.42 11.99 -15.21
N GLN A 34 15.46 12.33 -14.42
CA GLN A 34 15.70 11.71 -13.12
C GLN A 34 14.53 11.97 -12.16
N TYR A 35 13.96 13.18 -12.19
CA TYR A 35 12.76 13.50 -11.41
C TYR A 35 11.57 12.63 -11.80
N VAL A 36 11.33 12.42 -13.11
CA VAL A 36 10.23 11.57 -13.57
C VAL A 36 10.43 10.11 -13.16
N ALA A 37 11.66 9.59 -13.25
CA ALA A 37 12.00 8.25 -12.79
C ALA A 37 11.77 8.09 -11.27
N LEU A 38 12.24 9.05 -10.47
CA LEU A 38 12.05 9.02 -9.02
C LEU A 38 10.57 9.16 -8.63
N ARG A 39 9.83 10.04 -9.31
CA ARG A 39 8.38 10.19 -9.12
C ARG A 39 7.66 8.88 -9.41
N HIS A 40 8.05 8.15 -10.45
CA HIS A 40 7.46 6.86 -10.78
C HIS A 40 7.68 5.85 -9.64
N VAL A 41 8.91 5.68 -9.18
CA VAL A 41 9.23 4.77 -8.06
C VAL A 41 8.47 5.19 -6.80
N THR A 42 8.44 6.48 -6.48
CA THR A 42 7.73 7.02 -5.32
C THR A 42 6.23 6.72 -5.39
N TYR A 43 5.61 6.90 -6.56
CA TYR A 43 4.20 6.59 -6.76
C TYR A 43 3.90 5.10 -6.54
N VAL A 44 4.76 4.21 -7.05
CA VAL A 44 4.64 2.76 -6.83
C VAL A 44 4.79 2.42 -5.35
N THR A 45 5.80 2.98 -4.66
CA THR A 45 6.01 2.75 -3.22
C THR A 45 4.84 3.24 -2.39
N LEU A 46 4.36 4.46 -2.64
CA LEU A 46 3.20 5.02 -1.94
C LEU A 46 1.94 4.19 -2.19
N GLY A 47 1.72 3.74 -3.44
CA GLY A 47 0.60 2.88 -3.79
C GLY A 47 0.66 1.54 -3.06
N LEU A 48 1.81 0.87 -3.08
CA LEU A 48 2.02 -0.40 -2.40
C LEU A 48 1.79 -0.28 -0.88
N MET A 49 2.42 0.71 -0.24
CA MET A 49 2.27 0.94 1.20
C MET A 49 0.82 1.29 1.57
N SER A 50 0.13 2.09 0.75
CA SER A 50 -1.28 2.44 0.98
C SER A 50 -2.19 1.21 0.90
N LEU A 51 -2.01 0.35 -0.11
CA LEU A 51 -2.79 -0.87 -0.27
C LEU A 51 -2.60 -1.86 0.88
N ILE A 52 -1.36 -1.99 1.37
CA ILE A 52 -1.03 -2.83 2.53
C ILE A 52 -1.66 -2.25 3.79
N ASN A 53 -1.47 -0.95 4.06
CA ASN A 53 -1.92 -0.32 5.30
C ASN A 53 -3.45 -0.24 5.40
N PHE A 54 -4.16 0.00 4.30
CA PHE A 54 -5.62 0.14 4.33
C PHE A 54 -6.34 -1.17 4.70
N ASN A 55 -5.77 -2.31 4.32
CA ASN A 55 -6.38 -3.63 4.53
C ASN A 55 -5.74 -4.42 5.68
N PHE A 56 -4.73 -3.87 6.35
CA PHE A 56 -4.14 -4.50 7.52
C PHE A 56 -5.12 -4.48 8.69
N PRO A 57 -5.32 -5.60 9.44
CA PRO A 57 -4.54 -6.83 9.44
C PRO A 57 -5.02 -7.91 8.44
N PHE A 58 -4.09 -8.44 7.64
CA PHE A 58 -4.32 -9.58 6.72
C PHE A 58 -3.13 -10.54 6.74
N ASN A 59 -3.35 -11.81 6.37
CA ASN A 59 -2.26 -12.75 6.13
C ASN A 59 -1.77 -12.62 4.68
N PRO A 60 -0.50 -12.28 4.43
CA PRO A 60 0.00 -12.01 3.08
C PRO A 60 -0.06 -13.25 2.19
N SER A 61 -0.72 -13.15 1.04
CA SER A 61 -0.74 -14.23 0.03
C SER A 61 0.63 -14.44 -0.63
N PHE A 62 1.49 -13.42 -0.59
CA PHE A 62 2.87 -13.51 -1.07
C PHE A 62 3.77 -14.12 0.01
N PRO A 63 4.81 -14.89 -0.37
CA PRO A 63 5.75 -15.47 0.58
C PRO A 63 6.59 -14.36 1.23
N THR A 64 6.46 -14.23 2.55
CA THR A 64 7.34 -13.35 3.35
C THR A 64 8.67 -14.02 3.61
N ILE A 65 9.75 -13.25 3.74
CA ILE A 65 11.11 -13.75 4.02
C ILE A 65 11.28 -14.09 5.53
N GLY A 66 10.31 -14.78 6.12
CA GLY A 66 10.32 -15.14 7.55
C GLY A 66 10.17 -13.96 8.52
N MET A 67 9.77 -12.78 8.04
CA MET A 67 9.52 -11.60 8.86
C MET A 67 8.05 -11.48 9.24
N CYS A 68 7.80 -10.98 10.45
CA CYS A 68 6.46 -10.74 10.98
C CYS A 68 6.24 -9.27 11.33
N PRO A 69 5.05 -8.70 11.06
CA PRO A 69 4.67 -7.40 11.58
C PRO A 69 4.72 -7.38 13.13
N SER A 70 5.13 -6.25 13.69
CA SER A 70 5.28 -6.09 15.14
C SER A 70 3.94 -6.33 15.86
N GLY A 71 3.95 -7.15 16.92
CA GLY A 71 2.76 -7.50 17.69
C GLY A 71 1.87 -8.60 17.09
N TRP A 72 2.19 -9.13 15.92
CA TRP A 72 1.38 -10.16 15.22
C TRP A 72 2.06 -11.54 15.15
N LYS A 73 3.22 -11.70 15.78
CA LYS A 73 3.92 -12.99 15.84
C LYS A 73 3.06 -14.03 16.54
N GLY A 74 2.86 -15.19 15.89
CA GLY A 74 2.01 -16.27 16.41
C GLY A 74 0.50 -16.07 16.18
N THR A 75 0.09 -15.07 15.40
CA THR A 75 -1.31 -14.84 15.01
C THR A 75 -1.58 -15.29 13.57
N PHE A 76 -2.84 -15.20 13.13
CA PHE A 76 -3.24 -15.53 11.76
C PHE A 76 -2.48 -14.75 10.69
N VAL A 77 -1.99 -13.54 10.99
CA VAL A 77 -1.24 -12.69 10.05
C VAL A 77 0.11 -13.32 9.66
N CYS A 78 0.71 -14.09 10.56
CA CYS A 78 2.03 -14.69 10.40
C CYS A 78 2.00 -16.20 10.17
N GLU A 79 0.83 -16.81 10.11
CA GLU A 79 0.70 -18.26 9.97
C GLU A 79 0.97 -18.68 8.50
N PRO A 80 1.97 -19.54 8.23
CA PRO A 80 2.27 -19.99 6.88
C PRO A 80 1.15 -20.85 6.26
N ASP A 81 0.49 -21.69 7.06
CA ASP A 81 -0.63 -22.50 6.60
C ASP A 81 -1.91 -21.66 6.51
N LYS A 82 -2.44 -21.49 5.29
CA LYS A 82 -3.62 -20.67 5.02
C LYS A 82 -4.90 -21.26 5.63
N ALA A 83 -5.01 -22.58 5.74
CA ALA A 83 -6.16 -23.21 6.37
C ALA A 83 -6.18 -22.91 7.87
N LYS A 84 -5.05 -23.11 8.54
CA LYS A 84 -4.87 -22.76 9.95
C LYS A 84 -5.04 -21.25 10.20
N ALA A 85 -4.49 -20.42 9.32
CA ALA A 85 -4.66 -18.96 9.41
C ALA A 85 -6.13 -18.54 9.36
N LEU A 86 -6.94 -19.19 8.53
CA LEU A 86 -8.38 -18.89 8.44
C LEU A 86 -9.10 -19.21 9.76
N GLU A 87 -8.79 -20.33 10.40
CA GLU A 87 -9.37 -20.68 11.71
C GLU A 87 -8.92 -19.72 12.81
N MET A 88 -7.65 -19.34 12.81
CA MET A 88 -7.12 -18.31 13.72
C MET A 88 -7.76 -16.93 13.46
N TYR A 89 -8.03 -16.57 12.21
CA TYR A 89 -8.72 -15.32 11.85
C TYR A 89 -10.17 -15.31 12.34
N LYS A 90 -10.91 -16.41 12.18
CA LYS A 90 -12.28 -16.54 12.69
C LYS A 90 -12.32 -16.37 14.21
N ALA A 91 -11.39 -17.02 14.93
CA ALA A 91 -11.27 -16.89 16.38
C ALA A 91 -10.95 -15.44 16.80
N TRP A 92 -9.96 -14.80 16.15
CA TRP A 92 -9.61 -13.40 16.40
C TRP A 92 -10.79 -12.45 16.13
N LYS A 93 -11.50 -12.63 15.01
CA LYS A 93 -12.66 -11.81 14.65
C LYS A 93 -13.82 -11.96 15.64
N ALA A 94 -13.97 -13.15 16.23
CA ALA A 94 -14.96 -13.43 17.27
C ALA A 94 -14.47 -13.05 18.69
N ALA A 95 -13.26 -12.49 18.83
CA ALA A 95 -12.63 -12.15 20.10
C ALA A 95 -12.54 -13.34 21.09
N VAL A 96 -12.34 -14.56 20.57
CA VAL A 96 -12.13 -15.77 21.36
C VAL A 96 -10.71 -16.29 21.20
N GLU A 97 -10.20 -16.97 22.21
CA GLU A 97 -8.89 -17.63 22.12
C GLU A 97 -8.94 -18.76 21.10
N TYR A 98 -7.96 -18.80 20.20
CA TYR A 98 -7.79 -19.91 19.28
C TYR A 98 -7.34 -21.16 20.07
N LYS A 99 -8.22 -22.15 20.14
CA LYS A 99 -7.86 -23.49 20.61
C LYS A 99 -7.56 -24.34 19.39
N PRO A 100 -6.34 -24.87 19.24
CA PRO A 100 -6.08 -25.82 18.16
C PRO A 100 -7.05 -27.00 18.32
N ALA A 101 -7.72 -27.37 17.23
CA ALA A 101 -8.48 -28.62 17.22
C ALA A 101 -7.48 -29.75 17.53
N HIS A 102 -7.64 -30.38 18.70
CA HIS A 102 -6.85 -31.54 19.06
C HIS A 102 -7.04 -32.64 18.01
N HIS A 103 -5.91 -33.27 17.67
CA HIS A 103 -5.72 -34.41 16.76
C HIS A 103 -6.92 -35.35 16.59
#